data_AF-D3MRE1-F1
#
_entry.id   AF-D3MRE1-F1
#
_cell.length_a   1.000
_cell.length_b   1.000
_cell.length_c   1.000
_cell.angle_alpha   90.00
_cell.angle_beta   90.00
_cell.angle_gamma   90.00
#
_symmetry.space_group_name_H-M   'P 1'
#
loop_
_entity.id
_entity.type
_entity.pdbx_description
1 polymer ?
#
loop_
_entity_poly.entity_id
_entity_poly.type
_entity_poly.pdbx_seq_one_letter_code
_entity_poly.pdbx_strand_id
1 'polypeptide(L)'
;EEGATIKTGDYEFEVISIKGHTPGHMGLYEKNHKILFCGDTILETITPNITFWGFDKGDMLGVYINTLLDLKKMDIEYVFSTHRDLIKDYRSRIDTIIHHHMLRMQEILDAMESGIEYTIRDLAPRISWRIKADGWDDFPPAQKFFCIW
;
A
#
# COMPACT_ATOMS: atom_id res chain seq x y z
N GLU A 1 -11.96 11.95 13.56
CA GLU A 1 -12.78 11.08 12.71
C GLU A 1 -12.74 11.61 11.28
N GLU A 2 -13.17 10.84 10.29
CA GLU A 2 -13.20 11.32 8.90
C GLU A 2 -14.05 12.59 8.77
N GLY A 3 -13.58 13.55 7.98
CA GLY A 3 -14.21 14.85 7.79
C GLY A 3 -14.01 15.83 8.96
N ALA A 4 -13.39 15.39 10.06
CA ALA A 4 -13.03 16.31 11.14
C ALA A 4 -11.94 17.29 10.68
N THR A 5 -11.91 18.46 11.31
CA THR A 5 -10.95 19.52 10.99
C THR A 5 -10.07 19.81 12.19
N ILE A 6 -8.75 19.87 11.96
CA ILE A 6 -7.76 20.23 12.97
C ILE A 6 -7.12 21.55 12.54
N LYS A 7 -7.32 22.59 13.36
CA LYS A 7 -6.74 23.93 13.11
C LYS A 7 -5.53 24.15 14.00
N THR A 8 -4.44 24.63 13.42
CA THR A 8 -3.22 24.97 14.16
C THR A 8 -2.43 26.04 13.42
N GLY A 9 -2.18 27.19 14.07
CA GLY A 9 -1.59 28.36 13.40
C GLY A 9 -2.39 28.74 12.16
N ASP A 10 -1.69 28.87 11.03
CA ASP A 10 -2.26 29.22 9.72
C ASP A 10 -2.75 27.98 8.91
N TYR A 11 -2.77 26.79 9.52
CA TYR A 11 -3.12 25.54 8.84
C TYR A 11 -4.48 24.99 9.28
N GLU A 12 -5.22 24.45 8.32
CA GLU A 12 -6.49 23.77 8.52
C GLU A 12 -6.48 22.38 7.86
N PHE A 13 -6.25 21.35 8.68
CA PHE A 13 -6.15 19.97 8.20
C PHE A 13 -7.50 19.27 8.26
N GLU A 14 -7.97 18.78 7.12
CA GLU A 14 -9.06 17.83 7.01
C GLU A 14 -8.55 16.41 7.22
N VAL A 15 -9.21 15.68 8.12
CA VAL A 15 -8.92 14.26 8.35
C VAL A 15 -9.64 13.43 7.28
N ILE A 16 -8.89 12.78 6.38
CA ILE A 16 -9.44 12.00 5.27
C ILE A 16 -9.16 10.50 5.44
N SER A 17 -10.07 9.64 4.97
CA SER A 17 -9.79 8.20 4.90
C SER A 17 -8.79 7.91 3.78
N ILE A 18 -7.70 7.22 4.13
CA ILE A 18 -6.69 6.72 3.20
C ILE A 18 -6.42 5.24 3.47
N LYS A 19 -7.52 4.51 3.67
CA LYS A 19 -7.59 3.08 3.95
C LYS A 19 -6.91 2.21 2.87
N GLY A 20 -6.53 1.00 3.26
CA GLY A 20 -5.84 0.06 2.38
C GLY A 20 -4.73 -0.66 3.13
N HIS A 21 -3.70 0.11 3.54
CA HIS A 21 -2.63 -0.40 4.42
C HIS A 21 -3.22 -0.97 5.72
N THR A 22 -4.10 -0.19 6.36
CA THR A 22 -4.99 -0.65 7.43
C THR A 22 -6.44 -0.24 7.12
N PRO A 23 -7.46 -0.92 7.67
CA PRO A 23 -8.86 -0.56 7.44
C PRO A 23 -9.24 0.84 7.97
N GLY A 24 -8.54 1.32 9.00
CA GLY A 24 -8.80 2.60 9.66
C GLY A 24 -7.72 3.65 9.41
N HIS A 25 -6.93 3.52 8.34
CA HIS A 25 -5.82 4.44 8.06
C HIS A 25 -6.36 5.83 7.67
N MET A 26 -5.85 6.88 8.34
CA MET A 26 -6.29 8.25 8.16
C MET A 26 -5.13 9.16 7.78
N GLY A 27 -5.41 10.16 6.94
CA GLY A 27 -4.47 11.15 6.47
C GLY A 27 -4.93 12.55 6.87
N LEU A 28 -4.02 13.50 6.76
CA LEU A 28 -4.31 14.91 7.00
C LEU A 28 -4.05 15.70 5.72
N TYR A 29 -5.10 16.28 5.14
CA TYR A 29 -5.01 17.10 3.95
C TYR A 29 -5.24 18.57 4.29
N GLU A 30 -4.33 19.44 3.89
CA GLU A 30 -4.41 20.89 4.05
C GLU A 30 -4.50 21.53 2.67
N LYS A 31 -5.64 22.20 2.41
CA LYS A 31 -6.00 22.64 1.06
C LYS A 31 -5.25 23.91 0.63
N ASN A 32 -4.93 24.82 1.55
CA ASN A 32 -4.38 26.13 1.20
C ASN A 32 -2.93 26.03 0.70
N HIS A 33 -2.15 25.14 1.30
CA HIS A 33 -0.76 24.86 0.98
C HIS A 33 -0.61 23.54 0.23
N LYS A 34 -1.72 22.84 -0.07
CA LYS A 34 -1.77 21.58 -0.83
C LYS A 34 -0.88 20.49 -0.22
N ILE A 35 -0.96 20.33 1.09
CA ILE A 35 -0.14 19.39 1.85
C ILE A 35 -0.97 18.14 2.17
N LEU A 36 -0.38 16.96 1.97
CA LEU A 36 -0.94 15.70 2.43
C LEU A 36 0.06 14.98 3.34
N PHE A 37 -0.33 14.71 4.59
CA PHE A 37 0.30 13.68 5.40
C PHE A 37 -0.39 12.34 5.13
N CYS A 38 0.27 11.45 4.39
CA CYS A 38 -0.33 10.23 3.85
C CYS A 38 0.00 8.97 4.66
N GLY A 39 0.71 9.09 5.78
CA GLY A 39 1.17 7.94 6.57
C GLY A 39 1.89 6.91 5.70
N ASP A 40 1.42 5.66 5.75
CA ASP A 40 1.97 4.54 4.98
C ASP A 40 1.20 4.26 3.68
N THR A 41 0.30 5.15 3.24
CA THR A 41 -0.47 4.92 2.01
C THR A 41 0.37 5.14 0.75
N ILE A 42 1.28 6.12 0.74
CA ILE A 42 2.22 6.37 -0.36
C ILE A 42 3.62 6.45 0.27
N LEU A 43 4.55 5.64 -0.21
CA LEU A 43 5.93 5.61 0.27
C LEU A 43 6.87 5.72 -0.93
N GLU A 44 7.88 6.59 -0.87
CA GLU A 44 8.75 6.88 -2.02
C GLU A 44 9.60 5.67 -2.46
N THR A 45 10.32 5.06 -1.52
CA THR A 45 11.31 4.03 -1.86
C THR A 45 10.73 2.61 -1.92
N ILE A 46 9.72 2.30 -1.11
CA ILE A 46 9.15 0.96 -0.96
C ILE A 46 7.66 0.96 -1.26
N THR A 47 7.10 -0.22 -1.51
CA THR A 47 5.65 -0.40 -1.58
C THR A 47 5.12 -0.70 -0.18
N PRO A 48 4.00 -0.06 0.24
CA PRO A 48 3.35 -0.38 1.49
C PRO A 48 2.91 -1.85 1.53
N ASN A 49 2.95 -2.46 2.72
CA ASN A 49 2.38 -3.79 2.89
C ASN A 49 0.84 -3.71 2.89
N ILE A 50 0.18 -4.54 2.09
CA ILE A 50 -1.27 -4.68 2.11
C ILE A 50 -1.58 -6.09 2.60
N THR A 51 -1.91 -6.20 3.88
CA THR A 51 -2.11 -7.50 4.55
C THR A 51 -3.56 -7.97 4.46
N PHE A 52 -3.76 -9.26 4.70
CA PHE A 52 -5.09 -9.80 4.97
C PHE A 52 -5.58 -9.38 6.36
N TRP A 53 -6.67 -8.61 6.41
CA TRP A 53 -7.25 -8.10 7.66
C TRP A 53 -8.45 -8.92 8.18
N GLY A 54 -8.69 -10.10 7.60
CA GLY A 54 -9.85 -10.94 7.90
C GLY A 54 -10.89 -10.94 6.79
N PHE A 55 -11.66 -12.03 6.69
CA PHE A 55 -12.68 -12.21 5.65
C PHE A 55 -13.80 -11.15 5.73
N ASP A 56 -14.06 -10.59 6.90
CA ASP A 56 -15.04 -9.51 7.10
C ASP A 56 -14.59 -8.18 6.50
N LYS A 57 -13.28 -7.99 6.28
CA LYS A 57 -12.72 -6.78 5.64
C LYS A 57 -12.70 -6.85 4.12
N GLY A 58 -12.80 -8.06 3.54
CA GLY A 58 -12.87 -8.25 2.09
C GLY A 58 -11.57 -7.90 1.36
N ASP A 59 -11.69 -7.39 0.14
CA ASP A 59 -10.57 -7.08 -0.75
C ASP A 59 -9.87 -5.77 -0.37
N MET A 60 -8.90 -5.88 0.55
CA MET A 60 -8.12 -4.73 1.00
C MET A 60 -7.14 -4.20 -0.05
N LEU A 61 -6.73 -5.01 -1.03
CA LEU A 61 -5.90 -4.54 -2.15
C LEU A 61 -6.72 -3.68 -3.11
N GLY A 62 -7.93 -4.11 -3.46
CA GLY A 62 -8.86 -3.31 -4.24
C GLY A 62 -9.23 -2.00 -3.53
N VAL A 63 -9.46 -2.04 -2.22
CA VAL A 63 -9.66 -0.83 -1.39
C VAL A 63 -8.46 0.10 -1.49
N TYR A 64 -7.24 -0.41 -1.32
CA TYR A 64 -6.02 0.37 -1.41
C TYR A 64 -5.83 1.03 -2.78
N ILE A 65 -6.02 0.27 -3.87
CA ILE A 65 -5.90 0.78 -5.24
C ILE A 65 -6.92 1.91 -5.49
N ASN A 66 -8.17 1.75 -5.04
CA ASN A 66 -9.18 2.81 -5.17
C ASN A 66 -8.78 4.06 -4.39
N THR A 67 -8.27 3.91 -3.16
CA THR A 67 -7.74 5.03 -2.37
C THR A 67 -6.60 5.74 -3.11
N LEU A 68 -5.66 5.02 -3.71
CA LEU A 68 -4.59 5.64 -4.52
C LEU A 68 -5.16 6.41 -5.72
N LEU A 69 -6.15 5.86 -6.42
CA LEU A 69 -6.80 6.52 -7.56
C LEU A 69 -7.54 7.78 -7.16
N ASP A 70 -8.15 7.82 -5.96
CA ASP A 70 -8.81 9.01 -5.44
C ASP A 70 -7.81 10.07 -5.01
N LEU A 71 -6.73 9.69 -4.32
CA LEU A 71 -5.61 10.59 -4.01
C LEU A 71 -4.99 11.16 -5.30
N LYS A 72 -4.90 10.36 -6.37
CA LYS A 72 -4.46 10.81 -7.70
C LYS A 72 -5.42 11.80 -8.36
N LYS A 73 -6.58 12.13 -7.81
CA LYS A 73 -7.46 13.20 -8.33
C LYS A 73 -7.33 14.50 -7.52
N MET A 74 -6.77 14.44 -6.32
CA MET A 74 -6.62 15.60 -5.44
C MET A 74 -5.54 16.56 -5.95
N ASP A 75 -5.63 17.83 -5.54
CA ASP A 75 -4.67 18.89 -5.84
C ASP A 75 -3.65 18.98 -4.70
N ILE A 76 -2.54 18.23 -4.82
CA ILE A 76 -1.53 18.10 -3.79
C ILE A 76 -0.18 18.53 -4.36
N GLU A 77 0.56 19.33 -3.62
CA GLU A 77 1.91 19.79 -3.97
C GLU A 77 2.97 19.07 -3.12
N TYR A 78 2.68 18.85 -1.83
CA TYR A 78 3.59 18.20 -0.90
C TYR A 78 2.97 16.95 -0.29
N VAL A 79 3.65 15.82 -0.41
CA VAL A 79 3.22 14.56 0.24
C VAL A 79 4.28 14.12 1.24
N PHE A 80 3.88 14.00 2.50
CA PHE A 80 4.70 13.57 3.61
C PHE A 80 4.24 12.20 4.10
N SER A 81 5.12 11.21 3.96
CA SER A 81 4.94 9.85 4.48
C SER A 81 5.53 9.68 5.88
N THR A 82 5.15 8.60 6.58
CA THR A 82 5.73 8.23 7.89
C THR A 82 7.23 7.89 7.79
N HIS A 83 7.67 7.47 6.60
CA HIS A 83 8.98 6.88 6.40
C HIS A 83 9.69 7.45 5.18
N ARG A 84 11.02 7.50 5.29
CA ARG A 84 11.99 7.68 4.20
C ARG A 84 11.96 9.07 3.56
N ASP A 85 12.23 9.09 2.27
CA ASP A 85 12.43 10.28 1.46
C ASP A 85 11.09 10.97 1.15
N LEU A 86 11.19 12.27 0.87
CA LEU A 86 10.07 13.04 0.35
C LEU A 86 9.61 12.49 -1.01
N ILE A 87 8.30 12.43 -1.19
CA ILE A 87 7.70 12.01 -2.46
C ILE A 87 7.77 13.19 -3.44
N LYS A 88 8.53 13.02 -4.51
CA LYS A 88 8.78 14.09 -5.49
C LYS A 88 7.63 14.28 -6.48
N ASP A 89 7.09 13.17 -6.97
CA ASP A 89 5.94 13.12 -7.87
C ASP A 89 5.01 12.01 -7.40
N TYR A 90 4.01 12.40 -6.61
CA TYR A 90 3.08 11.43 -6.03
C TYR A 90 2.20 10.75 -7.09
N ARG A 91 1.94 11.39 -8.24
CA ARG A 91 1.12 10.80 -9.31
C ARG A 91 1.88 9.68 -9.99
N SER A 92 3.12 9.94 -10.38
CA SER A 92 4.02 8.93 -10.94
C SER A 92 4.30 7.84 -9.92
N ARG A 93 4.42 8.20 -8.63
CA ARG A 93 4.64 7.21 -7.57
C ARG A 93 3.44 6.29 -7.38
N ILE A 94 2.22 6.83 -7.37
CA ILE A 94 0.97 6.07 -7.35
C ILE A 94 0.93 5.08 -8.54
N ASP A 95 1.24 5.55 -9.75
CA ASP A 95 1.24 4.69 -10.94
C ASP A 95 2.24 3.54 -10.82
N THR A 96 3.42 3.83 -10.26
CA THR A 96 4.45 2.81 -9.99
C THR A 96 3.96 1.77 -8.98
N ILE A 97 3.28 2.18 -7.92
CA ILE A 97 2.73 1.28 -6.90
C ILE A 97 1.63 0.40 -7.50
N ILE A 98 0.68 0.98 -8.24
CA ILE A 98 -0.40 0.23 -8.89
C ILE A 98 0.18 -0.78 -9.88
N HIS A 99 1.13 -0.35 -10.72
CA HIS A 99 1.78 -1.24 -11.68
C HIS A 99 2.53 -2.38 -10.99
N HIS A 100 3.21 -2.11 -9.87
CA HIS A 100 3.85 -3.16 -9.07
C HIS A 100 2.83 -4.21 -8.61
N HIS A 101 1.69 -3.82 -8.06
CA HIS A 101 0.65 -4.77 -7.65
C HIS A 101 0.08 -5.56 -8.83
N MET A 102 -0.10 -4.94 -10.00
CA MET A 102 -0.54 -5.65 -11.20
C MET A 102 0.46 -6.74 -11.63
N LEU A 103 1.75 -6.44 -11.67
CA LEU A 103 2.79 -7.42 -11.97
C LEU A 103 2.80 -8.56 -10.94
N ARG A 104 2.66 -8.21 -9.66
CA ARG A 104 2.60 -9.17 -8.56
C ARG A 104 1.40 -10.12 -8.65
N MET A 105 0.23 -9.62 -9.04
CA MET A 105 -0.96 -10.44 -9.25
C MET A 105 -0.80 -11.35 -10.47
N GLN A 106 -0.25 -10.83 -11.57
CA GLN A 106 0.00 -11.64 -12.76
C GLN A 106 0.97 -12.77 -12.46
N GLU A 107 2.04 -12.50 -11.72
CA GLU A 107 3.01 -13.53 -11.33
C GLU A 107 2.39 -14.64 -10.46
N ILE A 108 1.43 -14.30 -9.59
CA ILE A 108 0.69 -15.31 -8.82
C ILE A 108 -0.18 -16.16 -9.75
N LEU A 109 -0.89 -15.55 -10.70
CA LEU A 109 -1.70 -16.27 -11.68
C LEU A 109 -0.86 -17.18 -12.57
N ASP A 110 0.32 -16.73 -13.00
CA ASP A 110 1.25 -17.49 -13.83
C ASP A 110 1.85 -18.69 -13.08
N ALA A 111 1.92 -18.64 -11.75
CA ALA A 111 2.36 -19.73 -10.90
C ALA A 111 1.27 -20.79 -10.61
N MET A 112 0.04 -20.55 -11.07
CA MET A 112 -1.12 -21.42 -10.86
C MET A 112 -1.46 -22.21 -12.12
N GLU A 113 -1.96 -23.43 -11.90
CA GLU A 113 -2.48 -24.31 -12.96
C GLU A 113 -4.00 -24.42 -12.84
N SER A 114 -4.67 -24.52 -13.99
CA SER A 114 -6.13 -24.64 -14.04
C SER A 114 -6.61 -25.94 -13.40
N GLY A 115 -7.62 -25.87 -12.53
CA GLY A 115 -8.23 -27.04 -11.88
C GLY A 115 -7.49 -27.55 -10.64
N ILE A 116 -6.43 -26.86 -10.19
CA ILE A 116 -5.71 -27.18 -8.96
C ILE A 116 -6.04 -26.14 -7.88
N GLU A 117 -6.34 -26.61 -6.67
CA GLU A 117 -6.47 -25.75 -5.50
C GLU A 117 -5.10 -25.52 -4.85
N TYR A 118 -4.84 -24.28 -4.45
CA TYR A 118 -3.57 -23.87 -3.84
C TYR A 118 -3.80 -23.17 -2.51
N THR A 119 -2.93 -23.45 -1.55
CA THR A 119 -2.78 -22.62 -0.35
C THR A 119 -1.71 -21.55 -0.57
N ILE A 120 -1.70 -20.55 0.32
CA ILE A 120 -0.65 -19.51 0.34
C ILE A 120 0.75 -20.12 0.49
N ARG A 121 0.89 -21.25 1.21
CA ARG A 121 2.17 -21.95 1.38
C ARG A 121 2.63 -22.66 0.12
N ASP A 122 1.70 -23.04 -0.76
CA ASP A 122 2.04 -23.69 -2.03
C ASP A 122 2.53 -22.66 -3.06
N LEU A 123 1.97 -21.45 -3.05
CA LEU A 123 2.27 -20.39 -4.01
C LEU A 123 3.44 -19.49 -3.60
N ALA A 124 3.58 -19.16 -2.31
CA ALA A 124 4.64 -18.26 -1.85
C ALA A 124 6.06 -18.70 -2.30
N PRO A 125 6.44 -19.99 -2.31
CA PRO A 125 7.74 -20.44 -2.81
C PRO A 125 7.89 -20.35 -4.34
N ARG A 126 6.79 -20.23 -5.10
CA ARG A 126 6.77 -20.25 -6.57
C ARG A 126 6.88 -18.87 -7.22
N ILE A 127 6.86 -17.82 -6.41
CA ILE A 127 6.92 -16.42 -6.85
C ILE A 127 8.20 -15.77 -6.36
N SER A 128 8.59 -14.68 -7.03
CA SER A 128 9.76 -13.90 -6.68
C SER A 128 9.55 -13.08 -5.40
N TRP A 129 10.64 -12.89 -4.67
CA TRP A 129 10.70 -12.02 -3.50
C TRP A 129 12.00 -11.21 -3.54
N ARG A 130 11.93 -9.96 -3.08
CA ARG A 130 13.12 -9.11 -2.92
C ARG A 130 13.77 -9.35 -1.56
N ILE A 131 14.29 -10.56 -1.35
CA ILE A 131 14.99 -10.99 -0.13
C ILE A 131 16.38 -11.51 -0.52
N LYS A 132 17.39 -11.25 0.31
CA LYS A 132 18.74 -11.81 0.12
C LYS A 132 18.74 -13.26 0.64
N ALA A 133 18.38 -14.20 -0.23
CA ALA A 133 18.43 -15.63 0.02
C ALA A 133 18.57 -16.38 -1.31
N ASP A 134 19.22 -17.56 -1.29
CA ASP A 134 19.47 -18.35 -2.51
C ASP A 134 18.21 -19.11 -2.97
N GLY A 135 17.26 -19.34 -2.06
CA GLY A 135 15.95 -19.91 -2.35
C GLY A 135 15.00 -19.77 -1.18
N TRP A 136 13.76 -20.25 -1.36
CA TRP A 136 12.73 -20.20 -0.32
C TRP A 136 13.19 -20.85 0.99
N ASP A 137 13.90 -21.98 0.93
CA ASP A 137 14.32 -22.69 2.13
C ASP A 137 15.28 -21.88 3.01
N ASP A 138 16.08 -21.00 2.39
CA ASP A 138 17.05 -20.13 3.05
C ASP A 138 16.46 -18.81 3.58
N PHE A 139 15.15 -18.56 3.38
CA PHE A 139 14.54 -17.35 3.93
C PHE A 139 14.60 -17.34 5.46
N PRO A 140 14.96 -16.21 6.08
CA PRO A 140 14.81 -16.03 7.52
C PRO A 140 13.36 -16.35 7.95
N PRO A 141 13.14 -17.11 9.04
CA PRO A 141 11.79 -17.51 9.45
C PRO A 141 10.80 -16.34 9.61
N ALA A 142 11.28 -15.21 10.13
CA ALA A 142 10.47 -14.00 10.26
C ALA A 142 10.04 -13.42 8.90
N GLN A 143 10.86 -13.55 7.86
CA GLN A 143 10.51 -13.08 6.52
C GLN A 143 9.57 -14.04 5.80
N LYS A 144 9.74 -15.37 6.00
CA LYS A 144 8.74 -16.36 5.53
C LYS A 144 7.35 -16.05 6.05
N PHE A 145 7.25 -15.63 7.31
CA PHE A 145 5.98 -15.23 7.92
C PHE A 145 5.28 -14.13 7.13
N PHE A 146 5.99 -13.05 6.76
CA PHE A 146 5.43 -11.97 5.94
C PHE A 146 5.01 -12.39 4.53
N CYS A 147 5.58 -13.47 4.00
CA CYS A 147 5.24 -13.99 2.68
C CYS A 147 3.95 -14.82 2.65
N ILE A 148 3.47 -15.27 3.81
CA ILE A 148 2.33 -16.20 3.94
C ILE A 148 1.21 -15.66 4.84
N TRP A 149 1.23 -14.36 5.13
CA TRP A 149 0.28 -13.65 5.98
C TRP A 149 -0.48 -12.57 5.21
#